data_AF-A0A2V8EZ04-F1
#
_entry.id   AF-A0A2V8EZ04-F1
#
_cell.length_a   1.000
_cell.length_b   1.000
_cell.length_c   1.000
_cell.angle_alpha   90.00
_cell.angle_beta   90.00
_cell.angle_gamma   90.00
#
_symmetry.space_group_name_H-M   'P 1'
#
loop_
_entity.id
_entity.type
_entity.pdbx_description
1 polymer ?
#
loop_
_entity_poly.entity_id
_entity_poly.type
_entity_poly.pdbx_seq_one_letter_code
_entity_poly.pdbx_strand_id
1 'polypeptide(L)'
;MNRSSNLVAALFLVASGTLFAQTPTPAVPKEFDHVRTLGHALAEFRDDRVQIVAAYYYSQSNHDIPWLLIELGALWPRATEINRERIELVTPSGHVVRLATQARWAEDSTRNALLLQQATTSRHQVASYFQPYAQTHLRFFTRPPNDGTVQKAVYLRPDELGLSDLLFESPTRLWDKGTYALVIRYDGGEAVLPIELR
;
A
#
# COMPACT_ATOMS: atom_id res chain seq x y z
N MET A 1 4.02 -76.40 32.00
CA MET A 1 2.96 -76.10 31.02
C MET A 1 2.02 -75.05 31.63
N ASN A 2 1.56 -74.10 30.81
CA ASN A 2 0.65 -72.96 31.07
C ASN A 2 1.34 -71.71 31.66
N ARG A 3 1.80 -70.72 30.86
CA ARG A 3 1.10 -69.70 30.04
C ARG A 3 0.10 -68.86 30.85
N SER A 4 0.44 -67.59 31.12
CA SER A 4 -0.50 -66.47 31.25
C SER A 4 0.27 -65.16 31.05
N SER A 5 0.19 -64.63 29.83
CA SER A 5 0.69 -63.30 29.46
C SER A 5 -0.44 -62.29 29.67
N ASN A 6 -0.23 -61.28 30.51
CA ASN A 6 -1.15 -60.15 30.63
C ASN A 6 -0.61 -58.96 29.82
N LEU A 7 -1.29 -58.67 28.71
CA LEU A 7 -1.16 -57.44 27.93
C LEU A 7 -1.87 -56.31 28.67
N VAL A 8 -1.14 -55.26 29.04
CA VAL A 8 -1.74 -53.96 29.40
C VAL A 8 -1.55 -53.04 28.20
N ALA A 9 -2.66 -52.77 27.51
CA ALA A 9 -2.70 -51.76 26.45
C ALA A 9 -2.74 -50.37 27.10
N ALA A 10 -1.65 -49.61 27.00
CA ALA A 10 -1.63 -48.20 27.36
C ALA A 10 -2.18 -47.37 26.19
N LEU A 11 -3.36 -46.81 26.39
CA LEU A 11 -4.01 -45.88 25.48
C LEU A 11 -3.32 -44.50 25.60
N PHE A 12 -2.44 -44.16 24.65
CA PHE A 12 -1.89 -42.81 24.56
C PHE A 12 -2.91 -41.88 23.89
N LEU A 13 -3.59 -41.06 24.71
CA LEU A 13 -4.35 -39.91 24.25
C LEU A 13 -3.36 -38.82 23.79
N VAL A 14 -3.17 -38.71 22.47
CA VAL A 14 -2.46 -37.58 21.87
C VAL A 14 -3.44 -36.40 21.83
N ALA A 15 -3.29 -35.47 22.78
CA ALA A 15 -3.96 -34.19 22.74
C ALA A 15 -3.30 -33.32 21.66
N SER A 16 -3.84 -33.33 20.44
CA SER A 16 -3.45 -32.41 19.37
C SER A 16 -3.93 -31.00 19.71
N GLY A 17 -3.13 -30.27 20.49
CA GLY A 17 -3.29 -28.84 20.68
C GLY A 17 -2.90 -28.10 19.40
N THR A 18 -3.89 -27.67 18.62
CA THR A 18 -3.69 -26.73 17.52
C THR A 18 -3.24 -25.38 18.10
N LEU A 19 -1.93 -25.14 18.08
CA LEU A 19 -1.36 -23.80 18.28
C LEU A 19 -1.79 -22.94 17.10
N PHE A 20 -2.86 -22.17 17.26
CA PHE A 20 -3.14 -21.03 16.39
C PHE A 20 -2.04 -20.01 16.63
N ALA A 21 -1.04 -19.99 15.75
CA ALA A 21 -0.11 -18.87 15.66
C ALA A 21 -0.94 -17.62 15.33
N GLN A 22 -1.12 -16.75 16.33
CA GLN A 22 -1.66 -15.42 16.11
C GLN A 22 -0.64 -14.66 15.29
N THR A 23 -0.88 -14.52 13.98
CA THR A 23 -0.08 -13.62 13.15
C THR A 23 -0.19 -12.22 13.77
N PRO A 24 0.93 -11.57 14.13
CA PRO A 24 0.88 -10.25 14.73
C PRO A 24 0.15 -9.28 13.80
N THR A 25 -0.78 -8.51 14.34
CA THR A 25 -1.50 -7.48 13.60
C THR A 25 -0.49 -6.44 13.10
N PRO A 26 -0.50 -6.08 11.81
CA PRO A 26 0.33 -5.00 11.30
C PRO A 26 0.07 -3.72 12.09
N ALA A 27 1.12 -3.03 12.52
CA ALA A 27 1.03 -1.80 13.28
C ALA A 27 1.75 -0.68 12.54
N VAL A 28 1.23 0.54 12.67
CA VAL A 28 1.96 1.74 12.22
C VAL A 28 3.22 1.84 13.08
N PRO A 29 4.42 1.90 12.47
CA PRO A 29 5.65 1.99 13.24
C PRO A 29 5.73 3.33 13.98
N LYS A 30 6.40 3.33 15.13
CA LYS A 30 6.59 4.57 15.92
C LYS A 30 7.55 5.54 15.25
N GLU A 31 8.50 5.00 14.48
CA GLU A 31 9.51 5.74 13.74
C GLU A 31 9.56 5.17 12.31
N PHE A 32 9.74 6.04 11.33
CA PHE A 32 9.80 5.66 9.92
C PHE A 32 11.25 5.74 9.46
N ASP A 33 11.93 4.60 9.42
CA ASP A 33 13.32 4.51 8.98
C ASP A 33 13.46 4.95 7.53
N HIS A 34 14.57 5.62 7.20
CA HIS A 34 14.89 6.11 5.86
C HIS A 34 13.89 7.13 5.29
N VAL A 35 12.99 7.67 6.11
CA VAL A 35 12.00 8.66 5.70
C VAL A 35 12.44 10.09 6.01
N ARG A 36 12.22 10.97 5.05
CA ARG A 36 12.25 12.42 5.22
C ARG A 36 10.87 13.00 4.92
N THR A 37 10.31 13.73 5.88
CA THR A 37 9.11 14.54 5.64
C THR A 37 9.52 15.84 4.97
N LEU A 38 9.04 16.06 3.74
CA LEU A 38 9.44 17.19 2.90
C LEU A 38 8.38 18.32 2.88
N GLY A 39 7.32 18.17 3.66
CA GLY A 39 6.22 19.14 3.77
C GLY A 39 5.04 18.54 4.54
N HIS A 40 3.92 19.27 4.58
CA HIS A 40 2.76 18.86 5.38
C HIS A 40 2.09 17.56 4.90
N ALA A 41 2.10 17.28 3.59
CA ALA A 41 1.44 16.11 3.00
C ALA A 41 2.35 15.40 1.98
N LEU A 42 3.63 15.26 2.35
CA LEU A 42 4.68 14.75 1.48
C LEU A 42 5.75 14.01 2.27
N ALA A 43 6.01 12.77 1.89
CA ALA A 43 7.07 11.94 2.46
C ALA A 43 7.96 11.37 1.35
N GLU A 44 9.26 11.33 1.61
CA GLU A 44 10.26 10.63 0.80
C GLU A 44 10.85 9.49 1.63
N PHE A 45 10.83 8.28 1.11
CA PHE A 45 11.65 7.16 1.57
C PHE A 45 12.84 7.01 0.63
N ARG A 46 14.05 6.86 1.18
CA ARG A 46 15.23 6.57 0.37
C ARG A 46 16.23 5.68 1.12
N ASP A 47 16.48 4.50 0.56
CA ASP A 47 17.57 3.61 0.95
C ASP A 47 18.59 3.45 -0.20
N ASP A 48 19.44 2.42 -0.14
CA ASP A 48 20.41 2.08 -1.18
C ASP A 48 19.79 1.42 -2.43
N ARG A 49 18.50 1.05 -2.38
CA ARG A 49 17.81 0.25 -3.40
C ARG A 49 16.68 0.98 -4.10
N VAL A 50 16.04 1.93 -3.44
CA VAL A 50 14.86 2.63 -3.93
C VAL A 50 14.77 4.05 -3.37
N GLN A 51 14.26 4.94 -4.20
CA GLN A 51 13.67 6.20 -3.75
C GLN A 51 12.16 6.17 -4.05
N ILE A 52 11.35 6.48 -3.04
CA ILE A 52 9.90 6.59 -3.15
C ILE A 52 9.47 7.95 -2.60
N VAL A 53 8.60 8.64 -3.32
CA VAL A 53 7.99 9.90 -2.89
C VAL A 53 6.48 9.75 -2.96
N ALA A 54 5.81 10.06 -1.85
CA ALA A 54 4.37 10.02 -1.72
C ALA A 54 3.83 11.39 -1.33
N ALA A 55 2.94 11.96 -2.16
CA ALA A 55 2.26 13.23 -1.89
C ALA A 55 0.75 13.02 -1.80
N TYR A 56 0.10 13.64 -0.82
CA TYR A 56 -1.32 13.39 -0.52
C TYR A 56 -2.07 14.67 -0.12
N TYR A 57 -1.68 15.81 -0.71
CA TYR A 57 -2.24 17.13 -0.38
C TYR A 57 -3.75 17.21 -0.48
N TYR A 58 -4.34 16.65 -1.54
CA TYR A 58 -5.79 16.61 -1.69
C TYR A 58 -6.45 15.89 -0.51
N SER A 59 -6.02 14.66 -0.25
CA SER A 59 -6.61 13.81 0.79
C SER A 59 -6.30 14.27 2.20
N GLN A 60 -5.19 14.99 2.44
CA GLN A 60 -4.94 15.55 3.75
C GLN A 60 -6.08 16.49 4.21
N SER A 61 -6.70 17.23 3.28
CA SER A 61 -7.81 18.15 3.60
C SER A 61 -9.19 17.63 3.20
N ASN A 62 -9.26 16.56 2.41
CA ASN A 62 -10.50 15.98 1.87
C ASN A 62 -10.53 14.47 2.16
N HIS A 63 -10.59 14.11 3.44
CA HIS A 63 -10.62 12.72 3.93
C HIS A 63 -11.96 12.36 4.61
N ASP A 64 -12.95 13.24 4.50
CA ASP A 64 -14.37 13.01 4.85
C ASP A 64 -15.15 12.33 3.71
N ILE A 65 -14.44 11.79 2.73
CA ILE A 65 -14.96 11.01 1.61
C ILE A 65 -14.37 9.60 1.64
N PRO A 66 -14.99 8.61 0.96
CA PRO A 66 -14.50 7.23 0.99
C PRO A 66 -13.11 7.04 0.40
N TRP A 67 -12.60 7.98 -0.39
CA TRP A 67 -11.39 7.80 -1.18
C TRP A 67 -10.20 8.55 -0.62
N LEU A 68 -9.09 7.82 -0.44
CA LEU A 68 -7.78 8.39 -0.21
C LEU A 68 -6.97 8.33 -1.51
N LEU A 69 -6.49 9.49 -1.97
CA LEU A 69 -5.65 9.66 -3.14
C LEU A 69 -4.23 10.03 -2.70
N ILE A 70 -3.26 9.26 -3.16
CA ILE A 70 -1.83 9.49 -2.95
C ILE A 70 -1.13 9.50 -4.30
N GLU A 71 -0.47 10.59 -4.65
CA GLU A 71 0.46 10.64 -5.77
C GLU A 71 1.75 9.90 -5.39
N LEU A 72 2.20 9.00 -6.27
CA LEU A 72 3.39 8.18 -6.08
C LEU A 72 4.41 8.48 -7.18
N GLY A 73 5.65 8.72 -6.78
CA GLY A 73 6.83 8.58 -7.62
C GLY A 73 7.76 7.52 -7.03
N ALA A 74 8.30 6.64 -7.85
CA ALA A 74 9.18 5.58 -7.37
C ALA A 74 10.26 5.23 -8.40
N LEU A 75 11.50 5.11 -7.94
CA LEU A 75 12.69 4.92 -8.76
C LEU A 75 13.59 3.84 -8.15
N TRP A 76 14.00 2.88 -8.97
CA TRP A 76 14.97 1.85 -8.59
C TRP A 76 16.23 1.94 -9.49
N PRO A 77 17.44 1.86 -8.94
CA PRO A 77 18.68 1.76 -9.73
C PRO A 77 18.82 0.44 -10.50
N ARG A 78 17.93 -0.54 -10.24
CA ARG A 78 17.93 -1.85 -10.90
C ARG A 78 16.54 -2.14 -11.47
N ALA A 79 16.49 -3.04 -12.44
CA ALA A 79 15.23 -3.52 -12.97
C ALA A 79 14.38 -4.12 -11.85
N THR A 80 13.10 -3.76 -11.82
CA THR A 80 12.19 -4.15 -10.73
C THR A 80 10.78 -4.36 -11.26
N GLU A 81 9.98 -5.10 -10.51
CA GLU A 81 8.55 -5.24 -10.76
C GLU A 81 7.78 -4.60 -9.60
N ILE A 82 6.87 -3.67 -9.92
CA ILE A 82 5.93 -3.12 -8.95
C ILE A 82 4.60 -3.82 -9.13
N ASN A 83 4.19 -4.60 -8.13
CA ASN A 83 2.91 -5.29 -8.10
C ASN A 83 1.91 -4.53 -7.20
N ARG A 84 0.70 -4.28 -7.72
CA ARG A 84 -0.37 -3.60 -6.96
C ARG A 84 -0.72 -4.27 -5.64
N GLU A 85 -0.58 -5.60 -5.56
CA GLU A 85 -0.93 -6.40 -4.37
C GLU A 85 0.11 -6.24 -3.25
N ARG A 86 1.27 -5.65 -3.56
CA ARG A 86 2.34 -5.34 -2.60
C ARG A 86 2.28 -3.89 -2.10
N ILE A 87 1.23 -3.15 -2.47
CA ILE A 87 0.97 -1.77 -2.04
C ILE A 87 -0.24 -1.77 -1.11
N GLU A 88 0.00 -1.41 0.14
CA GLU A 88 -1.00 -1.44 1.21
C GLU A 88 -0.93 -0.17 2.06
N LEU A 89 -2.03 0.14 2.73
CA LEU A 89 -2.10 1.20 3.72
C LEU A 89 -2.49 0.59 5.07
N VAL A 90 -1.69 0.79 6.09
CA VAL A 90 -2.02 0.38 7.46
C VAL A 90 -2.65 1.55 8.20
N THR A 91 -3.84 1.36 8.75
CA THR A 91 -4.56 2.38 9.52
C THR A 91 -3.93 2.62 10.89
N PRO A 92 -4.24 3.74 11.57
CA PRO A 92 -3.82 3.97 12.95
C PRO A 92 -4.23 2.84 13.91
N SER A 93 -5.34 2.15 13.61
CA SER A 93 -5.85 1.00 14.36
C SER A 93 -5.19 -0.34 13.99
N GLY A 94 -4.23 -0.36 13.06
CA GLY A 94 -3.55 -1.55 12.58
C GLY A 94 -4.30 -2.37 11.52
N HIS A 95 -5.38 -1.83 10.94
CA HIS A 95 -6.08 -2.51 9.86
C HIS A 95 -5.33 -2.32 8.53
N VAL A 96 -5.27 -3.36 7.71
CA VAL A 96 -4.68 -3.28 6.37
C VAL A 96 -5.76 -2.94 5.35
N VAL A 97 -5.59 -1.83 4.65
CA VAL A 97 -6.39 -1.41 3.50
C VAL A 97 -5.57 -1.62 2.24
N ARG A 98 -6.08 -2.43 1.32
CA ARG A 98 -5.39 -2.71 0.05
C ARG A 98 -5.74 -1.65 -0.98
N LEU A 99 -4.85 -1.48 -1.95
CA LEU A 99 -5.11 -0.64 -3.12
C LEU A 99 -6.42 -1.06 -3.79
N ALA A 100 -7.30 -0.10 -4.05
CA ALA A 100 -8.63 -0.39 -4.60
C ALA A 100 -8.55 -1.03 -5.99
N THR A 101 -9.58 -1.79 -6.36
CA THR A 101 -9.68 -2.35 -7.71
C THR A 101 -10.25 -1.30 -8.67
N GLN A 102 -9.93 -1.42 -9.96
CA GLN A 102 -10.55 -0.58 -10.99
C GLN A 102 -12.07 -0.72 -10.97
N ALA A 103 -12.61 -1.92 -10.71
CA ALA A 103 -14.05 -2.15 -10.63
C ALA A 103 -14.71 -1.33 -9.51
N ARG A 104 -14.11 -1.30 -8.30
CA ARG A 104 -14.59 -0.46 -7.19
C ARG A 104 -14.48 1.02 -7.50
N TRP A 105 -13.36 1.42 -8.10
CA TRP A 105 -13.16 2.80 -8.54
C TRP A 105 -14.12 3.24 -9.66
N ALA A 106 -14.65 2.31 -10.45
CA ALA A 106 -15.61 2.62 -11.52
C ALA A 106 -17.08 2.65 -11.05
N GLU A 107 -17.39 2.15 -9.85
CA GLU A 107 -18.76 1.97 -9.35
C GLU A 107 -19.54 3.29 -9.26
N ASP A 108 -18.90 4.37 -8.78
CA ASP A 108 -19.42 5.75 -8.84
C ASP A 108 -18.53 6.61 -9.76
N SER A 109 -18.51 6.24 -11.03
CA SER A 109 -17.65 6.88 -12.04
C SER A 109 -17.76 8.41 -12.08
N THR A 110 -18.97 8.97 -11.95
CA THR A 110 -19.20 10.42 -11.98
C THR A 110 -18.55 11.11 -10.78
N ARG A 111 -18.80 10.62 -9.56
CA ARG A 111 -18.21 11.22 -8.35
C ARG A 111 -16.69 11.06 -8.33
N ASN A 112 -16.21 9.90 -8.76
CA ASN A 112 -14.78 9.58 -8.76
C ASN A 112 -14.01 10.39 -9.82
N ALA A 113 -14.64 10.69 -10.96
CA ALA A 113 -14.09 11.64 -11.94
C ALA A 113 -14.00 13.07 -11.38
N LEU A 114 -15.04 13.52 -10.65
CA LEU A 114 -15.03 14.83 -9.99
C LEU A 114 -13.93 14.93 -8.94
N LEU A 115 -13.69 13.87 -8.16
CA LEU A 115 -12.58 13.81 -7.21
C LEU A 115 -11.24 14.07 -7.90
N LEU A 116 -10.95 13.37 -9.00
CA LEU A 116 -9.68 13.57 -9.74
C LEU A 116 -9.58 14.98 -10.33
N GLN A 117 -10.70 15.55 -10.78
CA GLN A 117 -10.75 16.91 -11.29
C GLN A 117 -10.42 17.92 -10.16
N GLN A 118 -11.06 17.77 -9.00
CA GLN A 118 -10.83 18.63 -7.83
C GLN A 118 -9.39 18.50 -7.32
N ALA A 119 -8.85 17.29 -7.30
CA ALA A 119 -7.47 17.03 -6.86
C ALA A 119 -6.42 17.70 -7.75
N THR A 120 -6.74 18.02 -9.01
CA THR A 120 -5.79 18.58 -10.00
C THR A 120 -5.14 19.87 -9.52
N THR A 121 -5.86 20.74 -8.81
CA THR A 121 -5.33 22.03 -8.31
C THR A 121 -4.40 21.87 -7.11
N SER A 122 -4.51 20.75 -6.39
CA SER A 122 -3.68 20.41 -5.24
C SER A 122 -2.55 19.43 -5.59
N ARG A 123 -2.38 19.08 -6.87
CA ARG A 123 -1.36 18.10 -7.25
C ARG A 123 0.04 18.64 -7.04
N HIS A 124 0.88 17.81 -6.44
CA HIS A 124 2.22 18.22 -6.02
C HIS A 124 3.30 18.00 -7.08
N GLN A 125 3.02 17.21 -8.11
CA GLN A 125 3.97 16.87 -9.18
C GLN A 125 5.22 16.17 -8.62
N VAL A 126 5.00 15.00 -8.01
CA VAL A 126 6.06 14.17 -7.37
C VAL A 126 7.29 13.91 -8.24
N ALA A 127 7.18 13.98 -9.57
CA ALA A 127 8.31 13.84 -10.49
C ALA A 127 9.44 14.87 -10.26
N SER A 128 9.13 16.05 -9.70
CA SER A 128 10.11 17.11 -9.40
C SER A 128 11.14 16.73 -8.31
N TYR A 129 10.92 15.64 -7.57
CA TYR A 129 11.80 15.13 -6.53
C TYR A 129 12.86 14.15 -7.04
N PHE A 130 12.86 13.90 -8.35
CA PHE A 130 13.76 12.97 -9.02
C PHE A 130 14.63 13.73 -10.03
N GLN A 131 15.80 13.17 -10.34
CA GLN A 131 16.55 13.62 -11.51
C GLN A 131 15.73 13.38 -12.79
N PRO A 132 16.03 14.07 -13.91
CA PRO A 132 15.30 13.89 -15.16
C PRO A 132 15.55 12.50 -15.76
N TYR A 133 14.76 11.53 -15.30
CA TYR A 133 14.76 10.15 -15.78
C TYR A 133 13.68 9.93 -16.83
N ALA A 134 13.82 8.85 -17.60
CA ALA A 134 12.72 8.34 -18.41
C ALA A 134 11.54 8.02 -17.49
N GLN A 135 10.34 8.46 -17.87
CA GLN A 135 9.15 8.30 -17.05
C GLN A 135 8.23 7.24 -17.64
N THR A 136 7.60 6.46 -16.76
CA THR A 136 6.52 5.56 -17.11
C THR A 136 5.39 5.68 -16.10
N HIS A 137 4.16 5.53 -16.57
CA HIS A 137 2.99 5.56 -15.70
C HIS A 137 2.65 4.14 -15.24
N LEU A 138 2.62 3.92 -13.92
CA LEU A 138 2.07 2.72 -13.33
C LEU A 138 0.55 2.82 -13.44
N ARG A 139 -0.02 2.20 -14.48
CA ARG A 139 -1.46 2.29 -14.79
C ARG A 139 -2.29 1.36 -13.90
N PHE A 140 -2.27 1.57 -12.58
CA PHE A 140 -3.11 0.81 -11.66
C PHE A 140 -4.59 1.18 -11.74
N PHE A 141 -4.88 2.40 -12.22
CA PHE A 141 -6.22 2.93 -12.39
C PHE A 141 -6.35 3.67 -13.73
N THR A 142 -7.57 3.70 -14.25
CA THR A 142 -7.98 4.62 -15.32
C THR A 142 -9.02 5.60 -14.80
N ARG A 143 -9.02 6.81 -15.37
CA ARG A 143 -10.02 7.83 -15.06
C ARG A 143 -11.41 7.33 -15.53
N PRO A 144 -12.42 7.22 -14.64
CA PRO A 144 -13.77 6.87 -15.05
C PRO A 144 -14.38 7.95 -15.97
N PRO A 145 -15.33 7.60 -16.85
CA PRO A 145 -15.91 6.27 -17.05
C PRO A 145 -15.03 5.32 -17.89
N ASN A 146 -13.80 5.71 -18.24
CA ASN A 146 -12.97 4.90 -19.14
C ASN A 146 -12.61 3.55 -18.52
N ASP A 147 -12.82 2.50 -19.30
CA ASP A 147 -12.53 1.08 -19.02
C ASP A 147 -11.15 0.65 -19.56
N GLY A 148 -10.23 1.61 -19.71
CA GLY A 148 -8.91 1.33 -20.26
C GLY A 148 -8.14 0.26 -19.48
N THR A 149 -7.13 -0.33 -20.13
CA THR A 149 -6.35 -1.42 -19.56
C THR A 149 -5.56 -0.95 -18.33
N VAL A 150 -5.93 -1.47 -17.16
CA VAL A 150 -5.15 -1.37 -15.94
C VAL A 150 -4.14 -2.50 -15.85
N GLN A 151 -3.01 -2.23 -15.20
CA GLN A 151 -1.93 -3.19 -14.99
C GLN A 151 -1.99 -3.72 -13.55
N LYS A 152 -1.78 -5.03 -13.38
CA LYS A 152 -1.61 -5.62 -12.03
C LYS A 152 -0.17 -5.49 -11.54
N ALA A 153 0.77 -5.55 -12.48
CA ALA A 153 2.18 -5.35 -12.22
C ALA A 153 2.81 -4.57 -13.37
N VAL A 154 3.87 -3.83 -13.07
CA VAL A 154 4.62 -3.02 -14.04
C VAL A 154 6.10 -3.30 -13.85
N TYR A 155 6.77 -3.71 -14.92
CA TYR A 155 8.21 -3.84 -14.95
C TYR A 155 8.84 -2.49 -15.26
N LEU A 156 9.73 -2.04 -14.39
CA LEU A 156 10.53 -0.84 -14.59
C LEU A 156 11.95 -1.25 -15.00
N ARG A 157 12.49 -0.55 -15.99
CA ARG A 157 13.91 -0.64 -16.31
C ARG A 157 14.73 0.05 -15.21
N PRO A 158 16.04 -0.24 -15.10
CA PRO A 158 16.94 0.52 -14.24
C PRO A 158 16.80 2.02 -14.51
N ASP A 159 16.74 2.82 -13.45
CA ASP A 159 16.66 4.28 -13.51
C ASP A 159 15.44 4.82 -14.29
N GLU A 160 14.38 4.03 -14.41
CA GLU A 160 13.09 4.46 -14.96
C GLU A 160 12.16 4.91 -13.82
N LEU A 161 11.67 6.14 -13.90
CA LEU A 161 10.77 6.71 -12.91
C LEU A 161 9.34 6.22 -13.14
N GLY A 162 8.83 5.44 -12.19
CA GLY A 162 7.43 5.06 -12.12
C GLY A 162 6.57 6.14 -11.45
N LEU A 163 5.51 6.58 -12.12
CA LEU A 163 4.54 7.56 -11.61
C LEU A 163 3.14 6.96 -11.53
N SER A 164 2.41 7.19 -10.45
CA SER A 164 1.03 6.69 -10.31
C SER A 164 0.17 7.51 -9.37
N ASP A 165 -1.14 7.32 -9.49
CA ASP A 165 -2.10 7.67 -8.45
C ASP A 165 -2.47 6.38 -7.71
N LEU A 166 -2.32 6.38 -6.40
CA LEU A 166 -2.79 5.30 -5.54
C LEU A 166 -4.14 5.70 -4.94
N LEU A 167 -5.13 4.82 -5.09
CA LEU A 167 -6.47 5.02 -4.57
C LEU A 167 -6.80 3.92 -3.55
N PHE A 168 -7.13 4.32 -2.34
CA PHE A 168 -7.63 3.44 -1.29
C PHE A 168 -9.07 3.82 -0.96
N GLU A 169 -9.90 2.82 -0.72
CA GLU A 169 -11.28 3.01 -0.28
C GLU A 169 -11.36 2.74 1.22
N SER A 170 -11.96 3.66 1.97
CA SER A 170 -12.18 3.49 3.41
C SER A 170 -13.16 2.34 3.64
N PRO A 171 -12.81 1.37 4.52
CA PRO A 171 -13.74 0.32 4.93
C PRO A 171 -15.02 0.85 5.61
N THR A 172 -14.96 2.05 6.19
CA THR A 172 -16.05 2.69 6.96
C THR A 172 -16.65 3.90 6.23
N ARG A 173 -16.27 4.15 4.97
CA ARG A 173 -16.60 5.32 4.13
C ARG A 173 -15.97 6.65 4.54
N LEU A 174 -15.31 6.72 5.68
CA LEU A 174 -14.59 7.91 6.16
C LEU A 174 -13.19 7.50 6.60
N TRP A 175 -12.23 8.42 6.50
CA TRP A 175 -10.89 8.18 7.02
C TRP A 175 -10.74 8.90 8.36
N ASP A 176 -10.32 8.16 9.38
CA ASP A 176 -10.02 8.73 10.69
C ASP A 176 -8.77 9.62 10.60
N LYS A 177 -8.69 10.59 11.52
CA LYS A 177 -7.48 11.40 11.66
C LYS A 177 -6.35 10.57 12.27
N GLY A 178 -5.12 10.90 11.87
CA GLY A 178 -3.90 10.29 12.40
C GLY A 178 -2.94 9.81 11.32
N THR A 179 -1.90 9.12 11.79
CA THR A 179 -0.82 8.61 10.95
C THR A 179 -1.18 7.22 10.39
N TYR A 180 -1.26 7.12 9.08
CA TYR A 180 -1.31 5.86 8.35
C TYR A 180 0.08 5.50 7.86
N ALA A 181 0.34 4.21 7.63
CA ALA A 181 1.58 3.75 7.01
C ALA A 181 1.31 3.24 5.59
N LEU A 182 1.81 3.94 4.57
CA LEU A 182 1.86 3.44 3.21
C LEU A 182 3.03 2.45 3.10
N VAL A 183 2.71 1.19 2.87
CA VAL A 183 3.68 0.10 2.76
C VAL A 183 3.79 -0.31 1.29
N ILE A 184 5.00 -0.27 0.76
CA ILE A 184 5.32 -0.73 -0.60
C ILE A 184 6.41 -1.79 -0.49
N ARG A 185 6.03 -3.05 -0.71
CA ARG A 185 6.96 -4.19 -0.65
C ARG A 185 7.60 -4.43 -2.01
N TYR A 186 8.91 -4.65 -2.02
CA TYR A 186 9.69 -4.95 -3.20
C TYR A 186 10.65 -6.10 -2.92
N ASP A 187 11.29 -6.62 -3.96
CA ASP A 187 12.23 -7.72 -3.78
C ASP A 187 13.43 -7.24 -2.95
N GLY A 188 13.52 -7.77 -1.74
CA GLY A 188 14.58 -7.48 -0.79
C GLY A 188 14.21 -6.51 0.35
N GLY A 189 12.99 -5.97 0.41
CA GLY A 189 12.59 -5.11 1.52
C GLY A 189 11.18 -4.52 1.42
N GLU A 190 10.91 -3.55 2.28
CA GLU A 190 9.71 -2.73 2.23
C GLU A 190 10.04 -1.27 2.53
N ALA A 191 9.37 -0.38 1.81
CA ALA A 191 9.37 1.04 2.09
C ALA A 191 8.09 1.37 2.84
N VAL A 192 8.23 2.07 3.97
CA VAL A 192 7.11 2.45 4.83
C VAL A 192 7.11 3.97 4.94
N LEU A 193 6.07 4.63 4.45
CA LEU A 193 5.94 6.09 4.44
C LEU A 193 4.75 6.55 5.31
N PRO A 194 4.90 7.63 6.10
CA PRO A 194 3.80 8.19 6.87
C PRO A 194 2.84 8.98 5.98
N ILE A 195 1.55 8.73 6.16
CA ILE A 195 0.45 9.48 5.54
C ILE A 195 -0.40 10.10 6.66
N GLU A 196 -0.27 11.41 6.84
CA GLU A 196 -0.87 12.17 7.95
C GLU A 196 -2.19 12.85 7.55
N LEU A 197 -3.30 12.38 8.12
CA LEU A 197 -4.63 12.97 7.93
C LEU A 197 -5.01 13.81 9.17
N ARG A 198 -5.41 15.07 8.98
CA ARG A 198 -5.52 16.07 10.07
C ARG A 198 -6.82 16.85 10.11
#